data_AF-A0A540NHE3-F1
#
_entry.id   AF-A0A540NHE3-F1
#
_cell.length_a   1.000
_cell.length_b   1.000
_cell.length_c   1.000
_cell.angle_alpha   90.00
_cell.angle_beta   90.00
_cell.angle_gamma   90.00
#
_symmetry.space_group_name_H-M   'P 1'
#
loop_
_entity.id
_entity.type
_entity.pdbx_description
1 polymer ?
#
loop_
_entity_poly.entity_id
_entity_poly.type
_entity_poly.pdbx_seq_one_letter_code
_entity_poly.pdbx_strand_id
1 'polypeptide(L)'
;MEATGELLKLMGLLMKNNGRVGIVRVIQSACAIGEALESEVCELTMLNRRAAMVLRKSLPATFSINSSSQFCSDIRSQLENDFMISLQSVVSEWGELQPIRPLPWYLLNLAWHSNYSCMQLRKNQTLERFHEFLKLENEVGNITRQEVVHMVPPPFLDVRPYHFVLEMCATLSD
;
A
#
# COMPACT_ATOMS: atom_id res chain seq x y z
N MET A 1 19.16 15.16 -14.20
CA MET A 1 20.15 16.16 -14.69
C MET A 1 20.64 15.89 -16.12
N GLU A 2 20.25 14.79 -16.76
CA GLU A 2 20.76 14.39 -18.09
C GLU A 2 19.93 14.96 -19.26
N ALA A 3 18.63 15.21 -19.04
CA ALA A 3 17.71 15.75 -20.05
C ALA A 3 18.02 17.19 -20.51
N THR A 4 18.64 18.01 -19.66
CA THR A 4 19.01 19.39 -19.99
C THR A 4 20.23 19.49 -20.92
N GLY A 5 21.13 18.50 -20.89
CA GLY A 5 22.31 18.46 -21.75
C GLY A 5 21.99 18.09 -23.20
N GLU A 6 21.04 17.16 -23.40
CA GLU A 6 20.51 16.78 -24.72
C GLU A 6 19.77 17.96 -25.39
N LEU A 7 18.96 18.69 -24.63
CA LEU A 7 18.22 19.88 -25.09
C LEU A 7 19.16 20.98 -25.61
N LEU A 8 20.26 21.26 -24.89
CA LEU A 8 21.27 22.24 -25.31
C LEU A 8 22.06 21.80 -26.56
N LYS A 9 22.38 20.51 -26.69
CA LYS A 9 22.99 19.95 -27.92
C LYS A 9 22.05 20.08 -29.13
N LEU A 10 20.76 19.85 -28.92
CA LEU A 10 19.76 19.93 -29.97
C LEU A 10 19.55 21.37 -30.43
N MET A 11 19.45 22.32 -29.50
CA MET A 11 19.39 23.76 -29.82
C MET A 11 20.61 24.23 -30.63
N GLY A 12 21.80 23.69 -30.33
CA GLY A 12 23.02 23.97 -31.09
C GLY A 12 23.01 23.44 -32.55
N LEU A 13 22.26 22.37 -32.83
CA LEU A 13 22.07 21.83 -34.18
C LEU A 13 21.04 22.63 -34.99
N LEU A 14 20.01 23.19 -34.35
CA LEU A 14 18.98 23.99 -35.01
C LEU A 14 19.54 25.31 -35.58
N MET A 15 20.57 25.87 -34.95
CA MET A 15 21.16 27.16 -35.30
C MET A 15 22.20 27.11 -36.44
N LYS A 16 22.58 25.92 -36.96
CA LYS A 16 23.69 25.76 -37.94
C LYS A 16 23.27 25.57 -39.41
N ASN A 17 22.00 25.73 -39.78
CA ASN A 17 21.53 25.25 -41.10
C ASN A 17 21.34 26.35 -42.16
N ASN A 18 22.25 26.38 -43.14
CA ASN A 18 22.28 27.31 -44.28
C ASN A 18 21.37 26.87 -45.45
N GLY A 19 20.05 26.86 -45.28
CA GLY A 19 19.12 26.69 -46.41
C GLY A 19 17.71 26.20 -46.03
N ARG A 20 16.73 26.47 -46.90
CA ARG A 20 15.27 26.20 -46.70
C ARG A 20 14.95 24.76 -46.22
N VAL A 21 15.74 23.76 -46.59
CA VAL A 21 15.58 22.35 -46.16
C VAL A 21 15.91 22.16 -44.67
N GLY A 22 16.80 22.98 -44.12
CA GLY A 22 17.18 22.97 -42.72
C GLY A 22 16.12 23.51 -41.78
N ILE A 23 15.41 24.56 -42.21
CA ILE A 23 14.30 25.17 -41.46
C ILE A 23 13.13 24.18 -41.31
N VAL A 24 12.81 23.42 -42.35
CA VAL A 24 11.74 22.40 -42.30
C VAL A 24 12.08 21.30 -41.29
N ARG A 25 13.33 20.82 -41.27
CA ARG A 25 13.80 19.82 -40.28
C ARG A 25 13.78 20.37 -38.86
N VAL A 26 14.16 21.62 -38.65
CA VAL A 26 14.13 22.30 -37.35
C VAL A 26 12.71 22.38 -36.79
N ILE A 27 11.75 22.79 -37.63
CA ILE A 27 10.34 22.90 -37.24
C ILE A 27 9.77 21.51 -36.91
N GLN A 28 10.08 20.51 -37.73
CA GLN A 28 9.57 19.16 -37.51
C GLN A 28 10.16 18.50 -36.25
N SER A 29 11.44 18.74 -35.95
CA SER A 29 12.04 18.31 -34.68
C SER A 29 11.45 19.05 -33.47
N ALA A 30 11.23 20.35 -33.57
CA ALA A 30 10.61 21.12 -32.49
C ALA A 30 9.16 20.67 -32.22
N CYS A 31 8.37 20.38 -33.26
CA CYS A 31 7.03 19.79 -33.12
C CYS A 31 7.08 18.44 -32.43
N ALA A 32 7.96 17.53 -32.85
CA ALA A 32 8.09 16.20 -32.24
C ALA A 32 8.46 16.25 -30.75
N ILE A 33 9.28 17.22 -30.35
CA ILE A 33 9.63 17.44 -28.94
C ILE A 33 8.46 18.01 -28.16
N GLY A 34 7.71 18.95 -28.75
CA GLY A 34 6.47 19.48 -28.16
C GLY A 34 5.46 18.37 -27.89
N GLU A 35 5.21 17.51 -28.88
CA GLU A 35 4.32 16.35 -28.74
C GLU A 35 4.80 15.36 -27.67
N ALA A 36 6.11 15.08 -27.61
CA ALA A 36 6.68 14.20 -26.60
C ALA A 36 6.55 14.77 -25.17
N LEU A 37 6.83 16.07 -25.00
CA LEU A 37 6.67 16.77 -23.71
C LEU A 37 5.20 16.81 -23.28
N GLU A 38 4.27 17.10 -24.20
CA GLU A 38 2.84 17.06 -23.91
C GLU A 38 2.38 15.65 -23.49
N SER A 39 2.88 14.60 -24.14
CA SER A 39 2.58 13.22 -23.77
C SER A 39 3.08 12.87 -22.37
N GLU A 40 4.30 13.28 -22.01
CA GLU A 40 4.88 13.00 -20.69
C GLU A 40 4.16 13.78 -19.57
N VAL A 41 3.80 15.05 -19.82
CA VAL A 41 2.98 15.85 -18.91
C VAL A 41 1.58 15.22 -18.74
N CYS A 42 1.00 14.66 -19.80
CA CYS A 42 -0.28 13.95 -19.74
C CYS A 42 -0.18 12.71 -18.84
N GLU A 43 0.85 11.88 -19.00
CA GLU A 43 1.11 10.70 -18.16
C GLU A 43 1.28 11.07 -16.68
N LEU A 44 2.08 12.09 -16.37
CA LEU A 44 2.25 12.58 -15.00
C LEU A 44 0.94 13.10 -14.41
N THR A 45 0.13 13.80 -15.22
CA THR A 45 -1.18 14.28 -14.79
C THR A 45 -2.16 13.13 -14.54
N MET A 46 -2.13 12.09 -15.38
CA MET A 46 -2.93 10.88 -15.18
C MET A 46 -2.49 10.12 -13.92
N LEU A 47 -1.18 9.98 -13.69
CA LEU A 47 -0.62 9.34 -12.50
C LEU A 47 -1.02 10.08 -11.22
N ASN A 48 -0.91 11.41 -11.21
CA ASN A 48 -1.35 12.23 -10.09
C ASN A 48 -2.86 12.11 -9.82
N ARG A 49 -3.69 12.08 -10.88
CA ARG A 49 -5.13 11.84 -10.73
C ARG A 49 -5.41 10.45 -10.16
N ARG A 50 -4.70 9.42 -10.62
CA ARG A 50 -4.82 8.05 -10.08
C ARG A 50 -4.42 7.98 -8.61
N ALA A 51 -3.30 8.58 -8.23
CA ALA A 51 -2.86 8.66 -6.85
C ALA A 51 -3.90 9.37 -5.97
N ALA A 52 -4.41 10.51 -6.41
CA ALA A 52 -5.46 11.23 -5.69
C ALA A 52 -6.75 10.41 -5.52
N MET A 53 -7.11 9.59 -6.51
CA MET A 53 -8.26 8.68 -6.39
C MET A 53 -8.02 7.56 -5.36
N VAL A 54 -6.80 7.03 -5.26
CA VAL A 54 -6.46 5.98 -4.30
C VAL A 54 -6.41 6.54 -2.87
N LEU A 55 -5.79 7.71 -2.67
CA LEU A 55 -5.66 8.37 -1.36
C LEU A 55 -7.01 8.78 -0.73
N ARG A 56 -8.07 8.85 -1.54
CA ARG A 56 -9.43 9.14 -1.05
C ARG A 56 -10.17 7.90 -0.56
N LYS A 57 -9.66 6.70 -0.82
CA LYS A 57 -10.28 5.45 -0.34
C LYS A 57 -9.90 5.23 1.12
N SER A 58 -10.83 4.68 1.90
CA SER A 58 -10.52 4.22 3.26
C SER A 58 -9.42 3.16 3.20
N LEU A 59 -8.49 3.24 4.14
CA LEU A 59 -7.50 2.18 4.32
C LEU A 59 -8.20 0.88 4.74
N PRO A 60 -7.71 -0.28 4.27
CA PRO A 60 -8.17 -1.58 4.75
C PRO A 60 -7.95 -1.73 6.26
N ALA A 61 -8.81 -2.49 6.92
CA ALA A 61 -8.60 -2.84 8.32
C ALA A 61 -7.44 -3.85 8.41
N THR A 62 -6.48 -3.59 9.29
CA THR A 62 -5.31 -4.47 9.48
C THR A 62 -5.08 -4.69 10.98
N PHE A 63 -4.59 -5.88 11.32
CA PHE A 63 -4.22 -6.24 12.68
C PHE A 63 -3.00 -7.16 12.70
N SER A 64 -2.27 -7.16 13.80
CA SER A 64 -1.09 -8.00 14.02
C SER A 64 -1.25 -8.86 15.28
N ILE A 65 -0.71 -10.07 15.23
CA ILE A 65 -0.64 -11.01 16.34
C ILE A 65 0.62 -10.71 17.14
N ASN A 66 0.48 -10.61 18.45
CA ASN A 66 1.58 -10.44 19.37
C ASN A 66 2.45 -11.71 19.37
N SER A 67 3.66 -11.60 18.81
CA SER A 67 4.63 -12.70 18.72
C SER A 67 5.09 -13.23 20.09
N SER A 68 4.97 -12.41 21.14
CA SER A 68 5.35 -12.79 22.51
C SER A 68 4.23 -13.51 23.26
N SER A 69 3.02 -13.57 22.69
CA SER A 69 1.91 -14.31 23.28
C SER A 69 2.13 -15.81 23.16
N GLN A 70 1.87 -16.54 24.25
CA GLN A 70 1.87 -18.01 24.25
C GLN A 70 0.82 -18.61 23.28
N PHE A 71 -0.21 -17.82 22.92
CA PHE A 71 -1.29 -18.24 22.02
C PHE A 71 -1.03 -17.85 20.55
N CYS A 72 0.12 -17.25 20.24
CA CYS A 72 0.44 -16.76 18.89
C CYS A 72 0.24 -17.82 17.80
N SER A 73 0.69 -19.06 18.04
CA SER A 73 0.53 -20.17 17.09
C SER A 73 -0.93 -20.60 16.91
N ASP A 74 -1.69 -20.63 18.00
CA ASP A 74 -3.08 -21.08 18.00
C ASP A 74 -3.98 -20.07 17.28
N ILE A 75 -3.79 -18.78 17.57
CA ILE A 75 -4.50 -17.66 16.91
C ILE A 75 -4.22 -17.67 15.41
N ARG A 76 -2.95 -17.79 15.01
CA ARG A 76 -2.57 -17.89 13.60
C ARG A 76 -3.23 -19.10 12.93
N SER A 77 -3.24 -20.24 13.61
CA SER A 77 -3.87 -21.47 13.09
C SER A 77 -5.39 -21.36 12.97
N GLN A 78 -6.06 -20.67 13.90
CA GLN A 78 -7.50 -20.38 13.81
C GLN A 78 -7.82 -19.45 12.64
N LEU A 79 -7.00 -18.42 12.42
CA LEU A 79 -7.16 -17.52 11.27
C LEU A 79 -7.00 -18.26 9.94
N GLU A 80 -5.96 -19.08 9.80
CA GLU A 80 -5.67 -19.84 8.59
C GLU A 80 -6.68 -20.97 8.32
N ASN A 81 -7.06 -21.74 9.34
CA ASN A 81 -7.80 -22.99 9.14
C ASN A 81 -9.31 -22.89 9.39
N ASP A 82 -9.78 -21.89 10.15
CA ASP A 82 -11.21 -21.73 10.48
C ASP A 82 -11.77 -20.45 9.85
N PHE A 83 -11.22 -19.29 10.20
CA PHE A 83 -11.78 -18.01 9.75
C PHE A 83 -11.61 -17.78 8.25
N MET A 84 -10.47 -18.13 7.66
CA MET A 84 -10.28 -17.95 6.21
C MET A 84 -11.30 -18.76 5.40
N ILE A 85 -11.62 -19.98 5.84
CA ILE A 85 -12.58 -20.87 5.17
C ILE A 85 -14.02 -20.42 5.44
N SER A 86 -14.36 -20.20 6.71
CA SER A 86 -15.72 -19.81 7.10
C SER A 86 -16.12 -18.48 6.48
N LEU A 87 -15.24 -17.48 6.46
CA LEU A 87 -15.54 -16.17 5.89
C LEU A 87 -15.63 -16.23 4.36
N GLN A 88 -14.84 -17.08 3.68
CA GLN A 88 -14.95 -17.26 2.23
C GLN A 88 -16.33 -17.78 1.81
N SER A 89 -16.97 -18.60 2.64
CA SER A 89 -18.35 -19.08 2.34
C SER A 89 -19.39 -17.95 2.35
N VAL A 90 -19.15 -16.87 3.10
CA VAL A 90 -20.05 -15.71 3.29
C VAL A 90 -19.88 -14.67 2.17
N VAL A 91 -18.73 -14.67 1.50
CA VAL A 91 -18.32 -13.65 0.50
C VAL A 91 -19.16 -13.63 -0.77
N SER A 92 -19.91 -14.70 -1.07
CA SER A 92 -20.73 -14.82 -2.29
C SER A 92 -21.76 -13.69 -2.46
N GLU A 93 -22.07 -12.92 -1.41
CA GLU A 93 -23.02 -11.81 -1.44
C GLU A 93 -22.39 -10.42 -1.68
N TRP A 94 -21.07 -10.26 -1.49
CA TRP A 94 -20.44 -8.92 -1.40
C TRP A 94 -19.32 -8.66 -2.41
N GLY A 95 -18.96 -9.64 -3.25
CA GLY A 95 -17.99 -9.48 -4.34
C GLY A 95 -16.52 -9.31 -3.90
N GLU A 96 -16.21 -9.52 -2.61
CA GLU A 96 -14.83 -9.43 -2.09
C GLU A 96 -14.10 -10.78 -2.17
N LEU A 97 -13.27 -10.99 -3.19
CA LEU A 97 -12.58 -12.26 -3.47
C LEU A 97 -11.80 -12.91 -2.30
N GLN A 98 -11.40 -12.15 -1.28
CA GLN A 98 -10.70 -12.66 -0.08
C GLN A 98 -11.09 -11.82 1.15
N PRO A 99 -11.83 -12.37 2.14
CA PRO A 99 -12.35 -11.58 3.26
C PRO A 99 -11.29 -11.20 4.29
N ILE A 100 -10.36 -12.12 4.53
CA ILE A 100 -9.15 -11.91 5.32
C ILE A 100 -7.96 -12.53 4.57
N ARG A 101 -6.77 -11.97 4.75
CA ARG A 101 -5.53 -12.50 4.16
C ARG A 101 -4.29 -12.09 4.97
N PRO A 102 -3.26 -12.93 5.05
CA PRO A 102 -2.00 -12.53 5.65
C PRO A 102 -1.27 -11.49 4.79
N LEU A 103 -0.45 -10.67 5.44
CA LEU A 103 0.50 -9.77 4.79
C LEU A 103 1.75 -10.55 4.36
N PRO A 104 2.01 -10.73 3.04
CA PRO A 104 3.07 -11.65 2.59
C PRO A 104 4.49 -11.26 3.00
N TRP A 105 4.72 -9.96 3.27
CA TRP A 105 6.01 -9.42 3.67
C TRP A 105 6.20 -9.39 5.19
N TYR A 106 5.13 -9.64 5.97
CA TYR A 106 5.21 -9.67 7.43
C TYR A 106 5.57 -11.07 7.91
N LEU A 107 6.50 -11.16 8.85
CA LEU A 107 7.08 -12.45 9.27
C LEU A 107 6.02 -13.39 9.85
N LEU A 108 6.18 -14.68 9.55
CA LEU A 108 5.41 -15.79 10.14
C LEU A 108 3.87 -15.65 10.02
N ASN A 109 3.38 -14.93 8.99
CA ASN A 109 1.96 -14.61 8.83
C ASN A 109 1.34 -14.00 10.11
N LEU A 110 2.09 -13.15 10.82
CA LEU A 110 1.60 -12.53 12.05
C LEU A 110 0.80 -11.25 11.82
N ALA A 111 0.73 -10.74 10.59
CA ALA A 111 -0.10 -9.59 10.28
C ALA A 111 -1.09 -9.90 9.17
N TRP A 112 -2.31 -9.38 9.32
CA TRP A 112 -3.47 -9.76 8.54
C TRP A 112 -4.26 -8.55 8.10
N HIS A 113 -4.71 -8.58 6.85
CA HIS A 113 -5.73 -7.70 6.31
C HIS A 113 -7.11 -8.30 6.53
N SER A 114 -8.07 -7.45 6.85
CA SER A 114 -9.50 -7.70 6.74
C SER A 114 -10.11 -6.66 5.80
N ASN A 115 -10.90 -7.12 4.84
CA ASN A 115 -11.62 -6.23 3.94
C ASN A 115 -12.95 -5.72 4.53
N TYR A 116 -13.35 -6.25 5.68
CA TYR A 116 -14.53 -5.77 6.39
C TYR A 116 -14.28 -4.43 7.06
N SER A 117 -15.14 -3.46 6.79
CA SER A 117 -15.23 -2.23 7.57
C SER A 117 -15.72 -2.53 8.99
N CYS A 118 -15.39 -1.63 9.92
CA CYS A 118 -15.88 -1.72 11.30
C CYS A 118 -17.42 -1.68 11.40
N MET A 119 -18.08 -1.09 10.41
CA MET A 119 -19.54 -1.10 10.33
C MET A 119 -20.09 -2.46 9.88
N GLN A 120 -19.44 -3.11 8.91
CA GLN A 120 -19.81 -4.46 8.46
C GLN A 120 -19.64 -5.48 9.59
N LEU A 121 -18.52 -5.43 10.32
CA LEU A 121 -18.26 -6.31 11.46
C LEU A 121 -19.31 -6.16 12.57
N ARG A 122 -19.82 -4.94 12.80
CA ARG A 122 -20.83 -4.66 13.84
C ARG A 122 -22.26 -5.01 13.44
N LYS A 123 -22.62 -4.94 12.16
CA LYS A 123 -24.00 -5.08 11.69
C LYS A 123 -24.34 -6.48 11.20
N ASN A 124 -23.35 -7.24 10.75
CA ASN A 124 -23.61 -8.52 10.10
C ASN A 124 -23.49 -9.67 11.10
N GLN A 125 -24.62 -10.33 11.38
CA GLN A 125 -24.69 -11.46 12.29
C GLN A 125 -23.79 -12.63 11.85
N THR A 126 -23.61 -12.81 10.55
CA THR A 126 -22.71 -13.84 10.00
C THR A 126 -21.24 -13.56 10.30
N LEU A 127 -20.88 -12.31 10.60
CA LEU A 127 -19.53 -11.90 11.01
C LEU A 127 -19.37 -11.78 12.52
N GLU A 128 -20.42 -11.99 13.31
CA GLU A 128 -20.43 -11.79 14.77
C GLU A 128 -19.35 -12.64 15.46
N ARG A 129 -19.22 -13.91 15.06
CA ARG A 129 -18.17 -14.81 15.60
C ARG A 129 -16.76 -14.25 15.38
N PHE A 130 -16.49 -13.71 14.20
CA PHE A 130 -15.19 -13.13 13.88
C PHE A 130 -14.97 -11.78 14.57
N HIS A 131 -16.03 -10.97 14.69
CA HIS A 131 -15.98 -9.70 15.39
C HIS A 131 -15.71 -9.86 16.90
N GLU A 132 -16.39 -10.80 17.56
CA GLU A 132 -16.14 -11.11 18.97
C GLU A 132 -14.76 -11.72 19.20
N PHE A 133 -14.28 -12.57 18.28
CA PHE A 133 -12.90 -13.04 18.31
C PHE A 133 -11.90 -11.89 18.27
N LEU A 134 -12.02 -10.97 17.30
CA LEU A 134 -11.11 -9.83 17.20
C LEU A 134 -11.15 -8.92 18.43
N LYS A 135 -12.34 -8.70 19.02
CA LYS A 135 -12.48 -7.92 20.25
C LYS A 135 -11.75 -8.58 21.42
N LEU A 136 -12.03 -9.87 21.65
CA LEU A 136 -11.47 -10.60 22.77
C LEU A 136 -9.94 -10.66 22.69
N GLU A 137 -9.41 -11.02 21.52
CA GLU A 137 -7.96 -11.11 21.33
C GLU A 137 -7.27 -9.73 21.43
N ASN A 138 -7.97 -8.65 21.07
CA ASN A 138 -7.47 -7.29 21.26
C ASN A 138 -7.51 -6.86 22.74
N GLU A 139 -8.57 -7.20 23.47
CA GLU A 139 -8.69 -6.92 24.92
C GLU A 139 -7.62 -7.65 25.73
N VAL A 140 -7.34 -8.91 25.38
CA VAL A 140 -6.27 -9.71 26.00
C VAL A 140 -4.87 -9.23 25.61
N GLY A 141 -4.74 -8.48 24.50
CA GLY A 141 -3.45 -8.02 23.98
C GLY A 141 -2.69 -9.07 23.15
N ASN A 142 -3.40 -10.09 22.68
CA ASN A 142 -2.88 -11.08 21.74
C ASN A 142 -2.90 -10.57 20.30
N ILE A 143 -3.82 -9.65 19.98
CA ILE A 143 -3.90 -8.96 18.70
C ILE A 143 -3.84 -7.45 18.96
N THR A 144 -3.27 -6.70 18.01
CA THR A 144 -3.32 -5.24 18.01
C THR A 144 -3.74 -4.74 16.65
N ARG A 145 -4.76 -3.87 16.62
CA ARG A 145 -5.20 -3.19 15.41
C ARG A 145 -4.31 -1.99 15.13
N GLN A 146 -3.71 -1.93 13.95
CA GLN A 146 -2.84 -0.83 13.53
C GLN A 146 -2.94 -0.65 12.02
N GLU A 147 -2.64 0.55 11.52
CA GLU A 147 -2.47 0.72 10.08
C GLU A 147 -1.19 0.02 9.60
N VAL A 148 -1.24 -0.50 8.38
CA VAL A 148 -0.11 -1.19 7.75
C VAL A 148 1.18 -0.38 7.81
N VAL A 149 1.09 0.95 7.66
CA VAL A 149 2.25 1.84 7.65
C VAL A 149 3.01 1.85 8.97
N HIS A 150 2.34 1.57 10.10
CA HIS A 150 2.98 1.45 11.41
C HIS A 150 3.65 0.09 11.62
N MET A 151 3.22 -0.94 10.89
CA MET A 151 3.80 -2.28 10.93
C MET A 151 5.07 -2.40 10.09
N VAL A 152 5.32 -1.46 9.17
CA VAL A 152 6.49 -1.50 8.28
C VAL A 152 7.79 -1.27 9.05
N PRO A 153 7.97 -0.23 9.89
CA PRO A 153 9.28 0.05 10.48
C PRO A 153 9.89 -1.07 11.35
N PRO A 154 9.14 -1.72 12.28
CA PRO A 154 9.77 -2.61 13.27
C PRO A 154 10.59 -3.78 12.67
N PRO A 155 10.10 -4.50 11.64
CA PRO A 155 10.89 -5.55 10.99
C PRO A 155 12.21 -5.10 10.37
N PHE A 156 12.37 -3.83 9.98
CA PHE A 156 13.61 -3.33 9.34
C PHE A 156 14.64 -2.79 10.35
N LEU A 157 14.29 -2.65 11.63
CA LEU A 157 15.20 -2.13 12.64
C LEU A 157 16.19 -3.18 13.18
N ASP A 158 16.01 -4.48 12.86
CA ASP A 158 16.81 -5.62 13.38
C ASP A 158 17.11 -5.50 14.89
N VAL A 159 16.07 -5.18 15.68
CA VAL A 159 16.21 -5.02 17.12
C VAL A 159 16.54 -6.37 17.75
N ARG A 160 17.56 -6.39 18.61
CA ARG A 160 17.99 -7.59 19.33
C ARG A 160 17.79 -7.39 20.84
N PRO A 161 17.69 -8.48 21.64
CA PRO A 161 17.39 -8.38 23.08
C PRO A 161 18.34 -7.51 23.90
N TYR A 162 19.56 -7.29 23.41
CA TYR A 162 20.60 -6.46 24.06
C TYR A 162 20.68 -5.03 23.52
N HIS A 163 19.81 -4.64 22.58
CA HIS A 163 19.75 -3.25 22.09
C HIS A 163 18.91 -2.38 23.04
N PHE A 164 19.35 -1.13 23.21
CA PHE A 164 18.53 -0.09 23.82
C PHE A 164 17.76 0.62 22.71
N VAL A 165 16.44 0.66 22.81
CA VAL A 165 15.55 1.27 21.83
C VAL A 165 14.92 2.52 22.43
N LEU A 166 14.95 3.63 21.69
CA LEU A 166 14.30 4.88 22.04
C LEU A 166 13.21 5.20 21.01
N GLU A 167 11.98 5.31 21.47
CA GLU A 167 10.85 5.78 20.67
C GLU A 167 10.64 7.28 20.93
N MET A 168 11.08 8.13 19.99
CA MET A 168 11.00 9.59 20.15
C MET A 168 9.60 10.16 19.89
N CYS A 169 8.84 9.52 19.01
CA CYS A 169 7.52 9.98 18.56
C CYS A 169 6.50 8.85 18.69
N ALA A 170 6.16 8.50 19.93
CA ALA A 170 5.00 7.67 20.22
C ALA A 170 3.77 8.58 20.35
N THR A 171 3.04 8.80 19.25
CA THR A 171 1.66 9.32 19.37
C THR A 171 0.80 8.21 19.95
N LEU A 172 0.00 8.53 20.99
CA LEU A 172 -0.89 7.58 21.67
C LEU A 172 -1.61 6.69 20.64
N SER A 173 -1.34 5.40 20.71
CA SER A 173 -2.16 4.36 20.11
C SER A 173 -3.38 4.16 21.01
N ASP A 174 -4.41 4.99 20.84
CA ASP A 174 -5.76 4.76 21.37
C ASP A 174 -6.52 3.73 20.53
#